data_AF-A0A3M7LZ93-F1
#
_entry.id   AF-A0A3M7LZ93-F1
#
_cell.length_a   1.000
_cell.length_b   1.000
_cell.length_c   1.000
_cell.angle_alpha   90.00
_cell.angle_beta   90.00
_cell.angle_gamma   90.00
#
_symmetry.space_group_name_H-M   'P 1'
#
loop_
_entity.id
_entity.type
_entity.pdbx_description
1 polymer ?
#
loop_
_entity_poly.entity_id
_entity_poly.type
_entity_poly.pdbx_seq_one_letter_code
_entity_poly.pdbx_strand_id
1 'polypeptide(L)'
;MYSFLPSQFHHARVIASRSFLSCFLHHLHRHRIFSDPLLTLIYRLSASVHFCNICIRLRRLISSHLVSAIPIATMPSSVASDDLNDDDGFIVDIDAIQAHGIGAVDIAKLKANGYYTIASVHSATRRNLLKIKGFSEIKVDKVKDAISKCQPSGGGFQTAHELGQQRKRVIKISTGSKALDAVLGGGFQTMSISEVFGEFRCGKTQLSHTMSVIAQLPKDMGGAEGKVAYIEGTFRPERIAQIAERFGVDPETAQDNITYARAVNSEHQMELLNKVAEFFVSNEYRLLIIDSIMALFRVDYTGRGELNERQQKLNQFLSKLTHVAEEFNVAVLLTNQVQSDPGASALFAGADGRKPVGGHILAHASATRILLRKGRGEERVAKIQDSPDMPEKEATYIITNGGINDPEKI
;
A
#
# COMPACT_ATOMS: atom_id res chain seq x y z
N MET A 1 52.64 -27.46 -14.83
CA MET A 1 53.57 -27.27 -13.70
C MET A 1 52.91 -26.35 -12.68
N TYR A 2 52.68 -26.90 -11.48
CA TYR A 2 52.41 -26.28 -10.18
C TYR A 2 51.19 -25.38 -9.96
N SER A 3 50.18 -26.01 -9.37
CA SER A 3 49.20 -25.54 -8.40
C SER A 3 49.81 -25.22 -7.02
N PHE A 4 49.42 -24.09 -6.41
CA PHE A 4 49.62 -23.69 -5.00
C PHE A 4 48.59 -22.58 -4.69
N LEU A 5 47.91 -22.40 -3.54
CA LEU A 5 47.58 -23.20 -2.35
C LEU A 5 46.57 -22.33 -1.53
N PRO A 6 45.38 -22.82 -1.11
CA PRO A 6 44.38 -22.03 -0.38
C PRO A 6 44.55 -21.99 1.16
N SER A 7 45.79 -22.08 1.69
CA SER A 7 46.04 -22.26 3.13
C SER A 7 46.26 -20.98 3.95
N GLN A 8 46.46 -19.81 3.34
CA GLN A 8 46.78 -18.58 4.09
C GLN A 8 45.56 -17.78 4.57
N PHE A 9 44.40 -17.90 3.91
CA PHE A 9 43.18 -17.17 4.33
C PHE A 9 42.52 -17.76 5.59
N HIS A 10 42.74 -19.06 5.88
CA HIS A 10 42.12 -19.69 7.04
C HIS A 10 42.79 -19.30 8.35
N HIS A 11 44.11 -19.06 8.33
CA HIS A 11 44.88 -18.65 9.51
C HIS A 11 44.53 -17.23 9.97
N ALA A 12 44.29 -16.30 9.05
CA ALA A 12 43.91 -14.92 9.37
C ALA A 12 42.53 -14.81 10.06
N ARG A 13 41.55 -15.63 9.64
CA ARG A 13 40.22 -15.68 10.27
C ARG A 13 40.23 -16.26 11.68
N VAL A 14 41.12 -17.23 11.96
CA VAL A 14 41.26 -17.85 13.29
C VAL A 14 41.98 -16.92 14.28
N ILE A 15 42.92 -16.09 13.81
CA ILE A 15 43.61 -15.11 14.65
C ILE A 15 42.66 -13.94 15.02
N ALA A 16 41.86 -13.47 14.06
CA ALA A 16 40.88 -12.40 14.32
C ALA A 16 39.78 -12.80 15.31
N SER A 17 39.29 -14.06 15.25
CA SER A 17 38.25 -14.55 16.18
C SER A 17 38.78 -14.77 17.60
N ARG A 18 40.04 -15.19 17.76
CA ARG A 18 40.71 -15.30 19.08
C ARG A 18 40.93 -13.95 19.74
N SER A 19 41.29 -12.94 18.94
CA SER A 19 41.50 -11.56 19.40
C SER A 19 40.21 -10.92 19.92
N PHE A 20 39.11 -11.12 19.19
CA PHE A 20 37.79 -10.58 19.54
C PHE A 20 37.22 -11.23 20.80
N LEU A 21 37.35 -12.56 20.94
CA LEU A 21 36.87 -13.29 22.11
C LEU A 21 37.69 -12.94 23.37
N SER A 22 39.00 -12.74 23.24
CA SER A 22 39.86 -12.27 24.34
C SER A 22 39.45 -10.88 24.83
N CYS A 23 39.22 -9.93 23.92
CA CYS A 23 38.74 -8.59 24.28
C CYS A 23 37.33 -8.62 24.91
N PHE A 24 36.43 -9.44 24.38
CA PHE A 24 35.06 -9.57 24.89
C PHE A 24 35.04 -10.20 26.29
N LEU A 25 35.84 -11.24 26.54
CA LEU A 25 35.96 -11.86 27.87
C LEU A 25 36.64 -10.94 28.88
N HIS A 26 37.63 -10.14 28.46
CA HIS A 26 38.26 -9.14 29.32
C HIS A 26 37.28 -8.00 29.70
N HIS A 27 36.41 -7.61 28.76
CA HIS A 27 35.34 -6.64 28.99
C HIS A 27 34.30 -7.18 29.99
N LEU A 28 33.87 -8.44 29.83
CA LEU A 28 32.92 -9.09 30.74
C LEU A 28 33.47 -9.31 32.17
N HIS A 29 34.77 -9.61 32.31
CA HIS A 29 35.45 -9.69 33.61
C HIS A 29 35.50 -8.32 34.31
N ARG A 30 35.78 -7.24 33.56
CA ARG A 30 35.81 -5.88 34.08
C ARG A 30 34.45 -5.39 34.59
N HIS A 31 33.36 -5.95 34.08
CA HIS A 31 31.98 -5.65 34.50
C HIS A 31 31.37 -6.67 35.50
N ARG A 32 32.16 -7.61 36.05
CA ARG A 32 31.75 -8.61 37.07
C ARG A 32 30.52 -9.46 36.72
N ILE A 33 30.36 -9.82 35.45
CA ILE A 33 29.16 -10.54 34.96
C ILE A 33 29.24 -12.07 35.24
N PHE A 34 30.42 -12.63 35.53
CA PHE A 34 30.62 -14.05 35.85
C PHE A 34 31.51 -14.25 37.09
N SER A 35 31.34 -15.35 37.81
CA SER A 35 32.24 -15.80 38.88
C SER A 35 33.46 -16.55 38.32
N ASP A 36 34.64 -16.37 38.95
CA ASP A 36 35.96 -16.87 38.53
C ASP A 36 36.05 -18.35 38.07
N PRO A 37 35.34 -19.33 38.67
CA PRO A 37 35.43 -20.72 38.21
C PRO A 37 34.81 -20.96 36.82
N LEU A 38 33.82 -20.17 36.40
CA LEU A 38 33.18 -20.30 35.08
C LEU A 38 34.07 -19.76 33.94
N LEU A 39 34.81 -18.66 34.21
CA LEU A 39 35.73 -18.07 33.23
C LEU A 39 36.90 -19.02 32.91
N THR A 40 37.37 -19.73 33.94
CA THR A 40 38.47 -20.71 33.83
C THR A 40 38.07 -21.94 33.01
N LEU A 41 36.81 -22.37 33.10
CA LEU A 41 36.26 -23.47 32.30
C LEU A 41 36.11 -23.09 30.82
N ILE A 42 35.66 -21.86 30.54
CA ILE A 42 35.52 -21.33 29.16
C ILE A 42 36.90 -21.17 28.50
N TYR A 43 37.91 -20.70 29.26
CA TYR A 43 39.28 -20.61 28.77
C TYR A 43 39.86 -21.99 28.39
N ARG A 44 39.62 -23.02 29.22
CA ARG A 44 40.08 -24.40 28.94
C ARG A 44 39.38 -25.06 27.74
N LEU A 45 38.11 -24.74 27.50
CA LEU A 45 37.34 -25.30 26.37
C LEU A 45 37.69 -24.67 25.01
N SER A 46 38.30 -23.48 24.99
CA SER A 46 38.74 -22.80 23.75
C SER A 46 39.91 -23.47 23.02
N ALA A 47 40.53 -24.49 23.63
CA ALA A 47 41.72 -25.17 23.13
C ALA A 47 41.44 -26.49 22.37
N SER A 48 40.20 -26.93 22.22
CA SER A 48 39.87 -28.21 21.56
C SER A 48 39.13 -28.06 20.23
N VAL A 49 39.48 -28.88 19.25
CA VAL A 49 39.20 -28.76 17.79
C VAL A 49 37.73 -29.07 17.41
N HIS A 50 36.77 -28.96 18.32
CA HIS A 50 35.35 -29.27 18.06
C HIS A 50 34.39 -28.10 18.39
N PHE A 51 34.87 -26.87 18.34
CA PHE A 51 34.13 -25.69 18.81
C PHE A 51 33.14 -25.07 17.80
N CYS A 52 33.14 -25.48 16.52
CA CYS A 52 32.34 -24.82 15.49
C CYS A 52 30.83 -25.15 15.57
N ASN A 53 30.45 -26.37 15.98
CA ASN A 53 29.05 -26.80 15.99
C ASN A 53 28.28 -26.40 17.26
N ILE A 54 28.97 -26.07 18.36
CA ILE A 54 28.35 -25.64 19.62
C ILE A 54 28.01 -24.13 19.61
N CYS A 55 28.84 -23.30 18.96
CA CYS A 55 28.60 -21.85 18.86
C CYS A 55 27.34 -21.48 18.07
N ILE A 56 26.97 -22.27 17.03
CA ILE A 56 25.77 -22.00 16.22
C ILE A 56 24.49 -22.33 17.01
N ARG A 57 24.52 -23.38 17.87
CA ARG A 57 23.38 -23.72 18.74
C ARG A 57 23.23 -22.78 19.93
N LEU A 58 24.32 -22.28 20.53
CA LEU A 58 24.24 -21.27 21.60
C LEU A 58 23.76 -19.89 21.11
N ARG A 59 24.08 -19.50 19.86
CA ARG A 59 23.63 -18.22 19.30
C ARG A 59 22.10 -18.15 19.14
N ARG A 60 21.44 -19.29 18.90
CA ARG A 60 19.98 -19.40 18.84
C ARG A 60 19.31 -19.41 20.22
N LEU A 61 20.02 -19.83 21.26
CA LEU A 61 19.51 -19.89 22.65
C LEU A 61 19.72 -18.59 23.43
N ILE A 62 20.73 -17.79 23.09
CA ILE A 62 21.00 -16.49 23.74
C ILE A 62 20.15 -15.36 23.13
N SER A 63 19.68 -15.52 21.89
CA SER A 63 18.82 -14.52 21.22
C SER A 63 17.39 -14.47 21.79
N SER A 64 16.97 -15.46 22.58
CA SER A 64 15.60 -15.55 23.08
C SER A 64 15.39 -15.08 24.53
N HIS A 65 16.45 -14.73 25.29
CA HIS A 65 16.31 -14.51 26.75
C HIS A 65 17.10 -13.32 27.36
N LEU A 66 17.60 -12.36 26.58
CA LEU A 66 18.35 -11.23 27.13
C LEU A 66 17.98 -9.89 26.45
N VAL A 67 16.78 -9.40 26.74
CA VAL A 67 16.45 -7.97 26.66
C VAL A 67 15.70 -7.59 27.95
N SER A 68 16.43 -7.45 29.06
CA SER A 68 16.04 -6.53 30.13
C SER A 68 17.24 -6.22 31.03
N ALA A 69 17.30 -4.96 31.48
CA ALA A 69 18.18 -4.38 32.49
C ALA A 69 19.63 -4.01 32.06
N ILE A 70 19.89 -2.70 31.89
CA ILE A 70 20.82 -1.87 32.70
C ILE A 70 20.61 -0.37 32.30
N PRO A 71 20.49 0.58 33.26
CA PRO A 71 20.28 2.01 32.98
C PRO A 71 21.60 2.82 33.03
N ILE A 72 21.77 3.80 32.13
CA ILE A 72 22.78 4.87 32.27
C ILE A 72 22.14 6.22 31.90
N ALA A 73 22.46 7.23 32.70
CA ALA A 73 21.80 8.51 32.83
C ALA A 73 22.15 9.57 31.75
N THR A 74 21.10 10.25 31.29
CA THR A 74 20.92 11.69 30.98
C THR A 74 21.87 12.43 30.03
N MET A 75 21.37 12.75 28.82
CA MET A 75 21.03 14.10 28.32
C MET A 75 20.08 13.98 27.09
N PRO A 76 19.17 14.93 26.81
CA PRO A 76 17.95 14.62 26.07
C PRO A 76 18.13 14.80 24.55
N SER A 77 18.11 13.69 23.83
CA SER A 77 17.72 13.66 22.43
C SER A 77 16.70 12.54 22.28
N SER A 78 15.42 12.90 22.20
CA SER A 78 14.30 11.98 22.04
C SER A 78 14.37 11.31 20.67
N VAL A 79 15.18 10.26 20.57
CA VAL A 79 15.02 9.24 19.54
C VAL A 79 14.25 8.13 20.26
N ALA A 80 12.93 8.27 20.25
CA ALA A 80 12.06 7.16 20.59
C ALA A 80 12.37 6.05 19.58
N SER A 81 12.77 4.88 20.10
CA SER A 81 12.63 3.63 19.39
C SER A 81 11.12 3.42 19.18
N ASP A 82 10.63 3.94 18.07
CA ASP A 82 9.29 3.71 17.54
C ASP A 82 9.22 2.26 17.04
N ASP A 83 9.21 1.31 17.97
CA ASP A 83 8.49 0.05 17.76
C ASP A 83 6.99 0.40 17.82
N LEU A 84 6.51 1.04 16.77
CA LEU A 84 5.09 1.29 16.56
C LEU A 84 4.45 -0.07 16.31
N ASN A 85 3.71 -0.56 17.29
CA ASN A 85 2.58 -1.45 17.04
C ASN A 85 1.60 -0.67 16.15
N ASP A 86 1.78 -0.76 14.84
CA ASP A 86 1.29 0.20 13.85
C ASP A 86 -0.16 -0.06 13.36
N ASP A 87 -0.97 -0.83 14.11
CA ASP A 87 -2.29 -1.26 13.59
C ASP A 87 -3.48 -1.23 14.58
N ASP A 88 -3.28 -0.94 15.87
CA ASP A 88 -4.38 -1.06 16.83
C ASP A 88 -5.25 0.22 16.90
N GLY A 89 -6.25 0.32 16.02
CA GLY A 89 -7.53 0.96 16.39
C GLY A 89 -8.13 2.05 15.49
N PHE A 90 -7.70 2.22 14.23
CA PHE A 90 -8.31 3.24 13.36
C PHE A 90 -9.55 2.74 12.60
N ILE A 91 -9.54 1.49 12.14
CA ILE A 91 -10.73 0.84 11.58
C ILE A 91 -11.56 0.35 12.76
N VAL A 92 -12.50 1.18 13.20
CA VAL A 92 -13.44 0.80 14.25
C VAL A 92 -14.70 0.24 13.60
N ASP A 93 -14.99 -1.04 13.86
CA ASP A 93 -16.23 -1.69 13.41
C ASP A 93 -17.43 -0.91 13.94
N ILE A 94 -18.45 -0.77 13.10
CA ILE A 94 -19.71 -0.13 13.46
C ILE A 94 -20.39 -0.79 14.67
N ASP A 95 -20.13 -2.06 14.97
CA ASP A 95 -20.68 -2.77 16.13
C ASP A 95 -20.32 -2.07 17.46
N ALA A 96 -19.22 -1.32 17.52
CA ALA A 96 -18.83 -0.57 18.72
C ALA A 96 -19.88 0.47 19.16
N ILE A 97 -20.74 0.95 18.26
CA ILE A 97 -21.81 1.89 18.63
C ILE A 97 -22.93 1.24 19.45
N GLN A 98 -22.95 -0.10 19.55
CA GLN A 98 -23.89 -0.83 20.40
C GLN A 98 -23.71 -0.46 21.88
N ALA A 99 -22.46 -0.25 22.32
CA ALA A 99 -22.14 0.22 23.67
C ALA A 99 -22.70 1.63 23.97
N HIS A 100 -23.06 2.38 22.93
CA HIS A 100 -23.60 3.74 23.03
C HIS A 100 -25.12 3.80 22.77
N GLY A 101 -25.82 2.68 22.92
CA GLY A 101 -27.29 2.64 22.96
C GLY A 101 -27.98 2.51 21.61
N ILE A 102 -27.25 2.10 20.56
CA ILE A 102 -27.84 1.73 19.27
C ILE A 102 -28.13 0.23 19.27
N GLY A 103 -29.36 -0.15 18.93
CA GLY A 103 -29.76 -1.56 18.90
C GLY A 103 -29.14 -2.33 17.72
N ALA A 104 -28.81 -3.60 17.94
CA ALA A 104 -28.19 -4.47 16.92
C ALA A 104 -28.98 -4.56 15.60
N VAL A 105 -30.32 -4.43 15.65
CA VAL A 105 -31.17 -4.42 14.45
C VAL A 105 -30.89 -3.20 13.56
N ASP A 106 -30.67 -2.03 14.16
CA ASP A 106 -30.36 -0.82 13.40
C ASP A 106 -28.92 -0.85 12.87
N ILE A 107 -28.00 -1.49 13.61
CA ILE A 107 -26.62 -1.77 13.13
C ILE A 107 -26.63 -2.71 11.94
N ALA A 108 -27.39 -3.81 11.99
CA ALA A 108 -27.53 -4.74 10.87
C ALA A 108 -28.09 -4.05 9.60
N LYS A 109 -29.00 -3.08 9.75
CA LYS A 109 -29.49 -2.27 8.63
C LYS A 109 -28.42 -1.34 8.07
N LEU A 110 -27.54 -0.79 8.90
CA LEU A 110 -26.40 0.03 8.45
C LEU A 110 -25.43 -0.84 7.64
N LYS A 111 -25.06 -2.03 8.15
CA LYS A 111 -24.22 -3.01 7.43
C LYS A 111 -24.86 -3.40 6.09
N ALA A 112 -26.16 -3.70 6.07
CA ALA A 112 -26.89 -4.03 4.84
C ALA A 112 -26.95 -2.88 3.79
N ASN A 113 -26.64 -1.65 4.19
CA ASN A 113 -26.55 -0.49 3.29
C ASN A 113 -25.09 -0.08 3.00
N GLY A 114 -24.11 -0.95 3.33
CA GLY A 114 -22.70 -0.76 3.04
C GLY A 114 -21.92 0.08 4.05
N TYR A 115 -22.47 0.30 5.26
CA TYR A 115 -21.78 0.98 6.35
C TYR A 115 -21.24 -0.05 7.34
N TYR A 116 -19.95 -0.34 7.26
CA TYR A 116 -19.31 -1.36 8.09
C TYR A 116 -18.43 -0.80 9.20
N THR A 117 -18.05 0.48 9.11
CA THR A 117 -17.19 1.13 10.12
C THR A 117 -17.80 2.42 10.65
N ILE A 118 -17.26 2.92 11.75
CA ILE A 118 -17.60 4.22 12.32
C ILE A 118 -17.29 5.37 11.34
N ALA A 119 -16.16 5.31 10.64
CA ALA A 119 -15.77 6.31 9.66
C ALA A 119 -16.76 6.38 8.48
N SER A 120 -17.23 5.24 7.99
CA SER A 120 -18.20 5.18 6.89
C SER A 120 -19.51 5.90 7.23
N VAL A 121 -20.02 5.72 8.46
CA VAL A 121 -21.24 6.40 8.94
C VAL A 121 -20.96 7.86 9.24
N HIS A 122 -19.78 8.20 9.76
CA HIS A 122 -19.37 9.58 10.02
C HIS A 122 -19.41 10.42 8.73
N SER A 123 -18.81 9.91 7.66
CA SER A 123 -18.77 10.54 6.34
C SER A 123 -20.14 10.61 5.64
N ALA A 124 -21.07 9.72 6.01
CA ALA A 124 -22.41 9.71 5.43
C ALA A 124 -23.23 10.95 5.82
N THR A 125 -23.88 11.61 4.85
CA THR A 125 -24.80 12.71 5.17
C THR A 125 -26.06 12.20 5.88
N ARG A 126 -26.66 13.04 6.73
CA ARG A 126 -27.96 12.74 7.36
C ARG A 126 -29.02 12.36 6.32
N ARG A 127 -29.03 13.05 5.17
CA ARG A 127 -29.92 12.76 4.03
C ARG A 127 -29.75 11.33 3.49
N ASN A 128 -28.53 10.81 3.42
CA ASN A 128 -28.31 9.45 2.94
C ASN A 128 -28.71 8.41 3.98
N LEU A 129 -28.47 8.67 5.27
CA LEU A 129 -28.90 7.77 6.34
C LEU A 129 -30.43 7.68 6.46
N LEU A 130 -31.15 8.78 6.20
CA LEU A 130 -32.61 8.81 6.18
C LEU A 130 -33.24 7.97 5.04
N LYS A 131 -32.48 7.63 4.00
CA LYS A 131 -32.97 6.74 2.93
C LYS A 131 -33.05 5.28 3.39
N ILE A 132 -32.39 4.93 4.50
CA ILE A 132 -32.42 3.58 5.04
C ILE A 132 -33.81 3.30 5.62
N LYS A 133 -34.45 2.24 5.14
CA LYS A 133 -35.81 1.88 5.56
C LYS A 133 -35.87 1.67 7.08
N GLY A 134 -36.72 2.45 7.75
CA GLY A 134 -36.93 2.38 9.20
C GLY A 134 -36.00 3.27 10.04
N PHE A 135 -35.22 4.15 9.41
CA PHE A 135 -34.50 5.23 10.09
C PHE A 135 -35.37 6.50 10.10
N SER A 136 -35.65 7.03 11.28
CA SER A 136 -36.25 8.35 11.48
C SER A 136 -35.17 9.39 11.79
N GLU A 137 -35.51 10.68 11.74
CA GLU A 137 -34.58 11.76 12.09
C GLU A 137 -33.96 11.58 13.48
N ILE A 138 -34.80 11.29 14.48
CA ILE A 138 -34.36 11.03 15.85
C ILE A 138 -33.37 9.85 15.92
N LYS A 139 -33.57 8.80 15.11
CA LYS A 139 -32.64 7.66 15.07
C LYS A 139 -31.32 8.05 14.43
N VAL A 140 -31.35 8.80 13.32
CA VAL A 140 -30.15 9.29 12.65
C VAL A 140 -29.33 10.18 13.57
N ASP A 141 -29.99 11.06 14.34
CA ASP A 141 -29.34 11.90 15.37
C ASP A 141 -28.62 11.03 16.41
N LYS A 142 -29.33 10.08 17.01
CA LYS A 142 -28.73 9.16 18.00
C LYS A 142 -27.54 8.39 17.45
N VAL A 143 -27.62 7.91 16.20
CA VAL A 143 -26.51 7.22 15.54
C VAL A 143 -25.32 8.16 15.35
N LYS A 144 -25.54 9.39 14.86
CA LYS A 144 -24.47 10.38 14.69
C LYS A 144 -23.82 10.79 16.01
N ASP A 145 -24.61 10.92 17.07
CA ASP A 145 -24.11 11.21 18.42
C ASP A 145 -23.29 10.06 19.00
N ALA A 146 -23.72 8.81 18.76
CA ALA A 146 -22.95 7.61 19.15
C ALA A 146 -21.61 7.54 18.41
N ILE A 147 -21.62 7.74 17.09
CA ILE A 147 -20.42 7.76 16.24
C ILE A 147 -19.42 8.80 16.72
N SER A 148 -19.89 10.00 17.07
CA SER A 148 -19.03 11.10 17.56
C SER A 148 -18.31 10.76 18.87
N LYS A 149 -18.87 9.87 19.69
CA LYS A 149 -18.27 9.41 20.95
C LYS A 149 -17.24 8.30 20.77
N CYS A 150 -17.31 7.57 19.65
CA CYS A 150 -16.42 6.46 19.36
C CYS A 150 -15.23 6.84 18.47
N GLN A 151 -15.16 8.07 17.96
CA GLN A 151 -14.08 8.46 17.06
C GLN A 151 -12.75 8.60 17.83
N PRO A 152 -11.69 7.87 17.43
CA PRO A 152 -10.38 7.95 18.10
C PRO A 152 -9.69 9.30 17.89
N SER A 153 -9.96 9.95 16.77
CA SER A 153 -9.58 11.34 16.50
C SER A 153 -10.86 12.16 16.48
N GLY A 154 -11.13 12.94 17.54
CA GLY A 154 -12.29 13.84 17.55
C GLY A 154 -12.29 14.68 16.28
N GLY A 155 -13.35 14.61 15.47
CA GLY A 155 -13.47 15.19 14.12
C GLY A 155 -13.47 16.72 14.05
N GLY A 156 -12.70 17.39 14.91
CA GLY A 156 -12.47 18.82 14.95
C GLY A 156 -11.18 19.25 14.26
N PHE A 157 -10.81 20.50 14.51
CA PHE A 157 -9.57 21.07 13.99
C PHE A 157 -8.35 20.43 14.65
N GLN A 158 -7.39 20.01 13.84
CA GLN A 158 -6.09 19.51 14.28
C GLN A 158 -4.97 20.38 13.71
N THR A 159 -3.85 20.41 14.41
CA THR A 159 -2.65 21.12 13.96
C THR A 159 -2.01 20.41 12.77
N ALA A 160 -1.26 21.15 11.95
CA ALA A 160 -0.49 20.57 10.85
C ALA A 160 0.53 19.52 11.33
N HIS A 161 1.04 19.67 12.56
CA HIS A 161 1.97 18.72 13.16
C HIS A 161 1.29 17.38 13.47
N GLU A 162 0.10 17.40 14.08
CA GLU A 162 -0.69 16.19 14.35
C GLU A 162 -1.08 15.46 13.06
N LEU A 163 -1.51 16.21 12.04
CA LEU A 163 -1.74 15.66 10.71
C LEU A 163 -0.47 15.03 10.12
N GLY A 164 0.68 15.66 10.32
CA GLY A 164 1.99 15.13 9.91
C GLY A 164 2.32 13.79 10.58
N GLN A 165 2.02 13.64 11.87
CA GLN A 165 2.19 12.36 12.57
C GLN A 165 1.22 11.30 12.03
N GLN A 166 -0.06 11.65 11.81
CA GLN A 166 -1.04 10.73 11.22
C GLN A 166 -0.62 10.27 9.81
N ARG A 167 -0.03 11.16 9.00
CA ARG A 167 0.43 10.84 7.64
C ARG A 167 1.63 9.89 7.60
N LYS A 168 2.31 9.61 8.71
CA LYS A 168 3.39 8.60 8.77
C LYS A 168 2.89 7.18 8.42
N ARG A 169 1.60 6.91 8.61
CA ARG A 169 0.96 5.63 8.27
C ARG A 169 0.73 5.42 6.77
N VAL A 170 0.91 6.47 5.96
CA VAL A 170 0.72 6.38 4.51
C VAL A 170 1.86 5.52 3.94
N ILE A 171 1.49 4.39 3.37
CA ILE A 171 2.42 3.45 2.74
C ILE A 171 2.57 3.85 1.28
N LYS A 172 3.76 3.61 0.72
CA LYS A 172 4.01 3.79 -0.72
C LYS A 172 4.28 2.44 -1.35
N ILE A 173 3.48 2.09 -2.35
CA ILE A 173 3.60 0.84 -3.10
C ILE A 173 4.44 1.10 -4.35
N SER A 174 5.55 0.37 -4.48
CA SER A 174 6.44 0.45 -5.63
C SER A 174 5.73 0.05 -6.93
N THR A 175 6.17 0.66 -8.02
CA THR A 175 5.73 0.34 -9.39
C THR A 175 6.50 -0.81 -10.04
N GLY A 176 7.59 -1.27 -9.40
CA GLY A 176 8.51 -2.27 -9.94
C GLY A 176 9.62 -1.72 -10.84
N SER A 177 9.62 -0.40 -11.09
CA SER A 177 10.68 0.34 -11.78
C SER A 177 11.25 1.42 -10.86
N LYS A 178 12.57 1.40 -10.64
CA LYS A 178 13.26 2.38 -9.79
C LYS A 178 13.18 3.77 -10.39
N ALA A 179 13.21 3.90 -11.71
CA ALA A 179 13.08 5.19 -12.38
C ALA A 179 11.69 5.81 -12.15
N LEU A 180 10.64 4.98 -12.24
CA LEU A 180 9.28 5.43 -12.00
C LEU A 180 9.02 5.74 -10.52
N ASP A 181 9.52 4.90 -9.61
CA ASP A 181 9.43 5.15 -8.16
C ASP A 181 10.16 6.42 -7.75
N ALA A 182 11.32 6.73 -8.34
CA ALA A 182 12.05 7.97 -8.08
C ALA A 182 11.24 9.22 -8.49
N VAL A 183 10.50 9.14 -9.60
CA VAL A 183 9.62 10.22 -10.07
C VAL A 183 8.37 10.35 -9.20
N LEU A 184 7.85 9.25 -8.66
CA LEU A 184 6.70 9.23 -7.75
C LEU A 184 7.07 9.45 -6.27
N GLY A 185 8.36 9.55 -5.95
CA GLY A 185 8.82 9.75 -4.57
C GLY A 185 8.63 8.53 -3.69
N GLY A 186 8.82 7.34 -4.26
CA GLY A 186 8.73 6.03 -3.59
C GLY A 186 7.61 5.12 -4.09
N GLY A 187 6.81 5.55 -5.07
CA GLY A 187 5.69 4.78 -5.61
C GLY A 187 4.33 5.42 -5.33
N PHE A 188 3.25 4.65 -5.49
CA PHE A 188 1.89 5.15 -5.27
C PHE A 188 1.51 5.14 -3.80
N GLN A 189 0.98 6.26 -3.31
CA GLN A 189 0.60 6.44 -1.91
C GLN A 189 -0.75 5.77 -1.60
N THR A 190 -0.87 5.14 -0.43
CA THR A 190 -2.16 4.76 0.16
C THR A 190 -2.95 6.00 0.62
N MET A 191 -4.23 5.82 0.97
CA MET A 191 -5.14 6.92 1.30
C MET A 191 -5.30 7.94 0.17
N SER A 192 -5.08 7.53 -1.08
CA SER A 192 -5.06 8.42 -2.22
C SER A 192 -5.53 7.71 -3.48
N ILE A 193 -6.18 8.47 -4.36
CA ILE A 193 -6.57 8.03 -5.70
C ILE A 193 -5.50 8.47 -6.69
N SER A 194 -4.96 7.50 -7.42
CA SER A 194 -4.01 7.73 -8.51
C SER A 194 -4.61 7.30 -9.84
N GLU A 195 -4.63 8.22 -10.81
CA GLU A 195 -5.10 7.98 -12.17
C GLU A 195 -3.90 7.74 -13.10
N VAL A 196 -3.94 6.62 -13.83
CA VAL A 196 -2.99 6.33 -14.91
C VAL A 196 -3.74 6.28 -16.22
N PHE A 197 -3.44 7.23 -17.12
CA PHE A 197 -4.14 7.36 -18.39
C PHE A 197 -3.19 7.37 -19.57
N GLY A 198 -3.67 6.97 -20.73
CA GLY A 198 -2.86 6.93 -21.95
C GLY A 198 -3.48 6.10 -23.05
N GLU A 199 -2.82 6.04 -24.20
CA GLU A 199 -3.30 5.30 -25.37
C GLU A 199 -3.32 3.78 -25.15
N PHE A 200 -3.91 3.06 -26.10
CA PHE A 200 -3.79 1.60 -26.13
C PHE A 200 -2.31 1.19 -26.20
N ARG A 201 -1.98 0.08 -25.52
CA ARG A 201 -0.62 -0.51 -25.51
C ARG A 201 0.47 0.37 -24.86
N CYS A 202 0.11 1.33 -24.00
CA CYS A 202 1.10 2.04 -23.16
C CYS A 202 1.46 1.30 -21.86
N GLY A 203 0.76 0.22 -21.50
CA GLY A 203 1.10 -0.61 -20.34
C GLY A 203 0.30 -0.35 -19.06
N LYS A 204 -0.87 0.32 -19.14
CA LYS A 204 -1.76 0.56 -17.98
C LYS A 204 -2.08 -0.74 -17.21
N THR A 205 -2.68 -1.72 -17.87
CA THR A 205 -3.00 -3.03 -17.27
C THR A 205 -1.76 -3.81 -16.84
N GLN A 206 -0.61 -3.59 -17.48
CA GLN A 206 0.66 -4.22 -17.07
C GLN A 206 1.18 -3.61 -15.76
N LEU A 207 1.05 -2.30 -15.59
CA LEU A 207 1.33 -1.63 -14.32
C LEU A 207 0.39 -2.12 -13.22
N SER A 208 -0.92 -2.20 -13.49
CA SER A 208 -1.90 -2.76 -12.57
C SER A 208 -1.53 -4.18 -12.12
N HIS A 209 -1.26 -5.10 -13.06
CA HIS A 209 -0.84 -6.47 -12.73
C HIS A 209 0.47 -6.53 -11.94
N THR A 210 1.44 -5.65 -12.25
CA THR A 210 2.71 -5.61 -11.54
C THR A 210 2.52 -5.17 -10.09
N MET A 211 1.73 -4.12 -9.88
CA MET A 211 1.40 -3.62 -8.55
C MET A 211 0.56 -4.62 -7.74
N SER A 212 -0.29 -5.43 -8.39
CA SER A 212 -1.04 -6.49 -7.70
C SER A 212 -0.16 -7.52 -7.00
N VAL A 213 1.05 -7.76 -7.51
CA VAL A 213 2.04 -8.65 -6.88
C VAL A 213 2.86 -7.88 -5.84
N ILE A 214 3.35 -6.68 -6.18
CA ILE A 214 4.21 -5.89 -5.30
C ILE A 214 3.49 -5.50 -4.01
N ALA A 215 2.20 -5.17 -4.06
CA ALA A 215 1.43 -4.79 -2.86
C ALA A 215 1.44 -5.87 -1.76
N GLN A 216 1.62 -7.13 -2.13
CA GLN A 216 1.68 -8.28 -1.22
C GLN A 216 3.06 -8.46 -0.57
N LEU A 217 4.09 -7.81 -1.11
CA LEU A 217 5.45 -7.92 -0.60
C LEU A 217 5.62 -7.19 0.74
N PRO A 218 6.63 -7.57 1.53
CA PRO A 218 7.09 -6.82 2.68
C PRO A 218 7.35 -5.33 2.40
N LYS A 219 7.15 -4.48 3.41
CA LYS A 219 7.33 -3.01 3.29
C LYS A 219 8.77 -2.62 2.92
N ASP A 220 9.77 -3.38 3.38
CA ASP A 220 11.19 -3.18 3.05
C ASP A 220 11.53 -3.48 1.58
N MET A 221 10.70 -4.29 0.91
CA MET A 221 10.78 -4.57 -0.53
C MET A 221 9.91 -3.62 -1.38
N GLY A 222 9.32 -2.59 -0.77
CA GLY A 222 8.44 -1.62 -1.45
C GLY A 222 7.00 -2.11 -1.63
N GLY A 223 6.60 -3.17 -0.93
CA GLY A 223 5.21 -3.61 -0.84
C GLY A 223 4.47 -3.00 0.33
N ALA A 224 3.30 -3.56 0.66
CA ALA A 224 2.45 -3.09 1.74
C ALA A 224 1.92 -4.23 2.64
N GLU A 225 2.38 -5.47 2.43
CA GLU A 225 1.96 -6.66 3.20
C GLU A 225 0.45 -6.92 3.16
N GLY A 226 -0.23 -6.51 2.09
CA GLY A 226 -1.68 -6.59 1.99
C GLY A 226 -2.21 -7.29 0.74
N LYS A 227 -3.45 -7.77 0.85
CA LYS A 227 -4.21 -8.31 -0.29
C LYS A 227 -4.60 -7.21 -1.27
N VAL A 228 -5.01 -7.63 -2.46
CA VAL A 228 -5.38 -6.73 -3.57
C VAL A 228 -6.80 -7.00 -4.02
N ALA A 229 -7.58 -5.95 -4.20
CA ALA A 229 -8.89 -6.02 -4.85
C ALA A 229 -8.79 -5.48 -6.28
N TYR A 230 -9.37 -6.19 -7.24
CA TYR A 230 -9.25 -5.89 -8.66
C TYR A 230 -10.63 -5.91 -9.33
N ILE A 231 -11.07 -4.77 -9.86
CA ILE A 231 -12.36 -4.64 -10.56
C ILE A 231 -12.10 -4.33 -12.05
N GLU A 232 -12.31 -5.33 -12.93
CA GLU A 232 -12.04 -5.22 -14.37
C GLU A 232 -12.68 -6.36 -15.20
N GLY A 233 -12.68 -6.27 -16.54
CA GLY A 233 -12.96 -7.37 -17.47
C GLY A 233 -11.77 -8.01 -18.23
N THR A 234 -10.54 -7.47 -18.22
CA THR A 234 -9.35 -8.01 -18.93
C THR A 234 -8.28 -8.68 -18.06
N PHE A 235 -8.54 -8.92 -16.77
CA PHE A 235 -7.61 -9.61 -15.87
C PHE A 235 -7.20 -11.01 -16.38
N ARG A 236 -5.93 -11.38 -16.19
CA ARG A 236 -5.36 -12.67 -16.61
C ARG A 236 -4.49 -13.25 -15.48
N PRO A 237 -4.94 -14.30 -14.76
CA PRO A 237 -4.18 -14.90 -13.66
C PRO A 237 -2.80 -15.43 -14.08
N GLU A 238 -2.67 -15.94 -15.30
CA GLU A 238 -1.41 -16.45 -15.83
C GLU A 238 -0.34 -15.35 -15.89
N ARG A 239 -0.78 -14.10 -16.09
CA ARG A 239 0.12 -12.95 -16.09
C ARG A 239 0.64 -12.63 -14.69
N ILE A 240 -0.18 -12.84 -13.66
CA ILE A 240 0.22 -12.66 -12.26
C ILE A 240 1.30 -13.68 -11.90
N ALA A 241 1.16 -14.94 -12.31
CA ALA A 241 2.13 -15.98 -12.05
C ALA A 241 3.54 -15.61 -12.57
N GLN A 242 3.63 -15.13 -13.81
CA GLN A 242 4.89 -14.69 -14.43
C GLN A 242 5.55 -13.52 -13.68
N ILE A 243 4.73 -12.61 -13.12
CA ILE A 243 5.22 -11.47 -12.35
C ILE A 243 5.67 -11.94 -10.96
N ALA A 244 4.91 -12.84 -10.32
CA ALA A 244 5.22 -13.42 -9.01
C ALA A 244 6.60 -14.11 -9.00
N GLU A 245 6.92 -14.86 -10.05
CA GLU A 245 8.23 -15.50 -10.24
C GLU A 245 9.40 -14.50 -10.13
N ARG A 246 9.26 -13.30 -10.71
CA ARG A 246 10.30 -12.25 -10.65
C ARG A 246 10.56 -11.80 -9.21
N PHE A 247 9.51 -11.71 -8.40
CA PHE A 247 9.59 -11.24 -7.02
C PHE A 247 9.80 -12.37 -6.01
N GLY A 248 9.97 -13.61 -6.46
CA GLY A 248 10.16 -14.77 -5.59
C GLY A 248 8.94 -15.14 -4.77
N VAL A 249 7.74 -14.75 -5.23
CA VAL A 249 6.47 -15.09 -4.60
C VAL A 249 5.92 -16.34 -5.28
N ASP A 250 5.40 -17.28 -4.49
CA ASP A 250 4.70 -18.44 -5.02
C ASP A 250 3.48 -18.01 -5.87
N PRO A 251 3.37 -18.45 -7.13
CA PRO A 251 2.29 -18.03 -8.04
C PRO A 251 0.87 -18.29 -7.53
N GLU A 252 0.65 -19.42 -6.87
CA GLU A 252 -0.69 -19.79 -6.34
C GLU A 252 -1.05 -18.87 -5.18
N THR A 253 -0.11 -18.69 -4.25
CA THR A 253 -0.27 -17.74 -3.13
C THR A 253 -0.51 -16.32 -3.63
N ALA A 254 0.21 -15.87 -4.67
CA ALA A 254 0.04 -14.54 -5.25
C ALA A 254 -1.36 -14.36 -5.86
N GLN A 255 -1.94 -15.41 -6.44
CA GLN A 255 -3.29 -15.40 -7.00
C GLN A 255 -4.38 -15.42 -5.91
N ASP A 256 -4.22 -16.22 -4.86
CA ASP A 256 -5.17 -16.31 -3.74
C ASP A 256 -5.31 -14.99 -2.98
N ASN A 257 -4.25 -14.18 -2.95
CA ASN A 257 -4.25 -12.86 -2.34
C ASN A 257 -4.88 -11.76 -3.21
N ILE A 258 -5.36 -12.09 -4.42
CA ILE A 258 -6.04 -11.14 -5.31
C ILE A 258 -7.53 -11.49 -5.42
N THR A 259 -8.36 -10.62 -4.84
CA THR A 259 -9.81 -10.70 -5.00
C THR A 259 -10.24 -10.00 -6.28
N TYR A 260 -10.76 -10.77 -7.23
CA TYR A 260 -11.16 -10.27 -8.53
C TYR A 260 -12.69 -10.21 -8.67
N ALA A 261 -13.21 -9.11 -9.24
CA ALA A 261 -14.61 -8.99 -9.63
C ALA A 261 -14.75 -8.36 -11.02
N ARG A 262 -15.60 -8.98 -11.86
CA ARG A 262 -15.93 -8.43 -13.18
C ARG A 262 -17.21 -7.61 -13.13
N ALA A 263 -17.07 -6.30 -13.29
CA ALA A 263 -18.20 -5.42 -13.51
C ALA A 263 -18.74 -5.61 -14.95
N VAL A 264 -20.07 -5.65 -15.09
CA VAL A 264 -20.75 -5.87 -16.39
C VAL A 264 -21.37 -4.59 -16.94
N ASN A 265 -21.75 -3.67 -16.05
CA ASN A 265 -22.30 -2.35 -16.34
C ASN A 265 -21.90 -1.39 -15.20
N SER A 266 -22.14 -0.10 -15.39
CA SER A 266 -21.77 0.97 -14.45
C SER A 266 -22.49 0.88 -13.10
N GLU A 267 -23.72 0.35 -13.07
CA GLU A 267 -24.45 0.11 -11.81
C GLU A 267 -23.83 -1.03 -11.00
N HIS A 268 -23.54 -2.16 -11.64
CA HIS A 268 -22.84 -3.28 -11.01
C HIS A 268 -21.46 -2.85 -10.50
N GLN A 269 -20.75 -1.97 -11.21
CA GLN A 269 -19.49 -1.39 -10.72
C GLN A 269 -19.66 -0.64 -9.39
N MET A 270 -20.76 0.10 -9.22
CA MET A 270 -21.09 0.79 -7.96
C MET A 270 -21.43 -0.19 -6.84
N GLU A 271 -22.16 -1.25 -7.16
CA GLU A 271 -22.53 -2.29 -6.20
C GLU A 271 -21.29 -3.06 -5.72
N LEU A 272 -20.38 -3.39 -6.63
CA LEU A 272 -19.12 -4.04 -6.30
C LEU A 272 -18.30 -3.18 -5.33
N LEU A 273 -18.26 -1.86 -5.50
CA LEU A 273 -17.57 -0.98 -4.55
C LEU A 273 -18.18 -1.03 -3.15
N ASN A 274 -19.51 -1.14 -3.02
CA ASN A 274 -20.14 -1.31 -1.70
C ASN A 274 -19.78 -2.67 -1.07
N LYS A 275 -19.63 -3.72 -1.88
CA LYS A 275 -19.19 -5.05 -1.41
C LYS A 275 -17.69 -5.08 -1.05
N VAL A 276 -16.85 -4.29 -1.73
CA VAL A 276 -15.42 -4.19 -1.41
C VAL A 276 -15.20 -3.76 0.04
N ALA A 277 -16.01 -2.83 0.55
CA ALA A 277 -15.93 -2.38 1.95
C ALA A 277 -16.15 -3.54 2.95
N GLU A 278 -16.99 -4.52 2.62
CA GLU A 278 -17.21 -5.71 3.45
C GLU A 278 -15.96 -6.59 3.53
N PHE A 279 -15.30 -6.80 2.39
CA PHE A 279 -14.05 -7.56 2.32
C PHE A 279 -12.91 -6.86 3.06
N PHE A 280 -12.85 -5.52 3.00
CA PHE A 280 -11.80 -4.71 3.61
C PHE A 280 -11.89 -4.65 5.14
N VAL A 281 -13.08 -4.88 5.71
CA VAL A 281 -13.21 -5.07 7.17
C VAL A 281 -12.72 -6.44 7.61
N SER A 282 -12.89 -7.47 6.76
CA SER A 282 -12.59 -8.85 7.14
C SER A 282 -11.14 -9.27 6.88
N ASN A 283 -10.45 -8.60 5.96
CA ASN A 283 -9.06 -8.89 5.60
C ASN A 283 -8.29 -7.60 5.38
N GLU A 284 -6.97 -7.68 5.53
CA GLU A 284 -6.07 -6.55 5.26
C GLU A 284 -5.80 -6.40 3.75
N TYR A 285 -6.45 -5.43 3.13
CA TYR A 285 -6.17 -5.00 1.76
C TYR A 285 -5.33 -3.73 1.75
N ARG A 286 -4.47 -3.58 0.75
CA ARG A 286 -3.61 -2.38 0.60
C ARG A 286 -3.66 -1.75 -0.78
N LEU A 287 -4.26 -2.42 -1.76
CA LEU A 287 -4.41 -1.92 -3.12
C LEU A 287 -5.79 -2.27 -3.69
N LEU A 288 -6.48 -1.26 -4.24
CA LEU A 288 -7.71 -1.39 -5.01
C LEU A 288 -7.45 -0.91 -6.44
N ILE A 289 -7.61 -1.78 -7.42
CA ILE A 289 -7.45 -1.46 -8.84
C ILE A 289 -8.80 -1.44 -9.53
N ILE A 290 -9.04 -0.39 -10.31
CA ILE A 290 -10.18 -0.30 -11.22
C ILE A 290 -9.66 -0.08 -12.64
N ASP A 291 -9.69 -1.15 -13.44
CA ASP A 291 -9.26 -1.13 -14.84
C ASP A 291 -10.46 -1.42 -15.75
N SER A 292 -11.06 -0.45 -16.44
CA SER A 292 -10.81 0.99 -16.38
C SER A 292 -12.03 1.73 -15.87
N ILE A 293 -11.83 2.89 -15.23
CA ILE A 293 -12.90 3.66 -14.62
C ILE A 293 -13.99 4.06 -15.65
N MET A 294 -13.59 4.43 -16.86
CA MET A 294 -14.51 5.00 -17.86
C MET A 294 -15.07 3.98 -18.86
N ALA A 295 -14.63 2.71 -18.86
CA ALA A 295 -15.05 1.75 -19.88
C ALA A 295 -16.58 1.54 -19.88
N LEU A 296 -17.18 1.28 -18.72
CA LEU A 296 -18.60 1.00 -18.58
C LEU A 296 -19.44 2.28 -18.71
N PHE A 297 -19.01 3.38 -18.08
CA PHE A 297 -19.69 4.68 -18.17
C PHE A 297 -19.80 5.24 -19.59
N ARG A 298 -18.91 4.86 -20.51
CA ARG A 298 -18.97 5.30 -21.91
C ARG A 298 -19.95 4.48 -22.75
N VAL A 299 -20.19 3.23 -22.36
CA VAL A 299 -21.10 2.33 -23.06
C VAL A 299 -22.53 2.58 -22.58
N ASP A 300 -22.73 2.72 -21.28
CA ASP A 300 -24.06 2.84 -20.68
C ASP A 300 -24.68 4.23 -20.89
N TYR A 301 -23.86 5.28 -20.94
CA TYR A 301 -24.32 6.65 -21.13
C TYR A 301 -23.87 7.19 -22.48
N THR A 302 -24.81 7.40 -23.39
CA THR A 302 -24.53 7.74 -24.79
C THR A 302 -25.00 9.14 -25.17
N GLY A 303 -24.21 9.80 -26.01
CA GLY A 303 -24.52 11.14 -26.50
C GLY A 303 -24.35 12.27 -25.46
N ARG A 304 -24.69 13.49 -25.87
CA ARG A 304 -24.54 14.70 -25.02
C ARG A 304 -25.66 14.87 -24.01
N GLY A 305 -26.85 14.30 -24.25
CA GLY A 305 -28.01 14.44 -23.37
C GLY A 305 -27.82 13.78 -21.99
N GLU A 306 -27.12 12.64 -21.96
CA GLU A 306 -26.87 11.86 -20.74
C GLU A 306 -25.57 12.25 -20.02
N LEU A 307 -24.86 13.25 -20.55
CA LEU A 307 -23.58 13.70 -20.00
C LEU A 307 -23.70 14.11 -18.53
N ASN A 308 -24.76 14.85 -18.17
CA ASN A 308 -24.96 15.32 -16.81
C ASN A 308 -25.14 14.15 -15.84
N GLU A 309 -26.01 13.19 -16.16
CA GLU A 309 -26.24 12.02 -15.32
C GLU A 309 -24.96 11.19 -15.15
N ARG A 310 -24.24 10.92 -16.23
CA ARG A 310 -22.95 10.23 -16.19
C ARG A 310 -21.96 10.92 -15.26
N GLN A 311 -21.82 12.24 -15.39
CA GLN A 311 -20.91 13.03 -14.57
C GLN A 311 -21.31 13.01 -13.08
N GLN A 312 -22.60 13.07 -12.76
CA GLN A 312 -23.08 12.96 -11.37
C GLN A 312 -22.82 11.58 -10.77
N LYS A 313 -23.10 10.52 -11.52
CA LYS A 313 -22.84 9.13 -11.08
C LYS A 313 -21.35 8.89 -10.89
N LEU A 314 -20.52 9.30 -11.85
CA LEU A 314 -19.06 9.22 -11.73
C LEU A 314 -18.54 9.96 -10.50
N ASN A 315 -19.08 11.16 -10.20
CA ASN A 315 -18.70 11.90 -9.00
C ASN A 315 -19.04 11.14 -7.71
N GLN A 316 -20.20 10.50 -7.65
CA GLN A 316 -20.59 9.65 -6.52
C GLN A 316 -19.65 8.44 -6.36
N PHE A 317 -19.22 7.84 -7.47
CA PHE A 317 -18.25 6.75 -7.45
C PHE A 317 -16.91 7.19 -6.88
N LEU A 318 -16.37 8.29 -7.40
CA LEU A 318 -15.05 8.79 -7.04
C LEU A 318 -15.03 9.25 -5.58
N SER A 319 -16.08 9.93 -5.11
CA SER A 319 -16.23 10.29 -3.71
C SER A 319 -16.25 9.06 -2.80
N LYS A 320 -16.96 7.99 -3.18
CA LYS A 320 -16.93 6.73 -2.42
C LYS A 320 -15.53 6.10 -2.40
N LEU A 321 -14.81 6.13 -3.52
CA LEU A 321 -13.44 5.62 -3.58
C LEU A 321 -12.49 6.38 -2.67
N THR A 322 -12.62 7.71 -2.60
CA THR A 322 -11.82 8.54 -1.69
C THR A 322 -12.05 8.11 -0.24
N HIS A 323 -13.32 7.94 0.15
CA HIS A 323 -13.65 7.45 1.49
C HIS A 323 -13.09 6.06 1.76
N VAL A 324 -13.21 5.11 0.83
CA VAL A 324 -12.63 3.76 0.98
C VAL A 324 -11.10 3.82 1.11
N ALA A 325 -10.42 4.67 0.34
CA ALA A 325 -8.98 4.83 0.40
C ALA A 325 -8.52 5.34 1.79
N GLU A 326 -9.19 6.36 2.31
CA GLU A 326 -8.86 6.99 3.60
C GLU A 326 -9.23 6.10 4.79
N GLU A 327 -10.38 5.43 4.72
CA GLU A 327 -10.94 4.58 5.78
C GLU A 327 -10.09 3.34 6.03
N PHE A 328 -9.72 2.65 4.94
CA PHE A 328 -9.00 1.37 5.01
C PHE A 328 -7.49 1.51 4.80
N ASN A 329 -6.97 2.74 4.63
CA ASN A 329 -5.57 2.99 4.29
C ASN A 329 -5.10 2.16 3.09
N VAL A 330 -5.85 2.28 1.98
CA VAL A 330 -5.66 1.55 0.72
C VAL A 330 -5.22 2.52 -0.37
N ALA A 331 -4.31 2.09 -1.26
CA ALA A 331 -4.01 2.80 -2.50
C ALA A 331 -5.07 2.48 -3.55
N VAL A 332 -5.68 3.51 -4.17
CA VAL A 332 -6.64 3.31 -5.25
C VAL A 332 -5.98 3.67 -6.58
N LEU A 333 -5.83 2.69 -7.46
CA LEU A 333 -5.29 2.87 -8.80
C LEU A 333 -6.40 2.77 -9.84
N LEU A 334 -6.64 3.88 -10.54
CA LEU A 334 -7.60 3.96 -11.64
C LEU A 334 -6.86 3.96 -12.96
N THR A 335 -7.21 3.07 -13.88
CA THR A 335 -6.76 3.20 -15.26
C THR A 335 -7.80 3.97 -16.07
N ASN A 336 -7.33 4.82 -16.98
CA ASN A 336 -8.21 5.58 -17.85
C ASN A 336 -7.71 5.63 -19.30
N GLN A 337 -8.63 5.90 -20.21
CA GLN A 337 -8.37 6.01 -21.65
C GLN A 337 -8.29 7.49 -22.04
N VAL A 338 -7.63 7.75 -23.16
CA VAL A 338 -7.61 9.07 -23.80
C VAL A 338 -8.56 9.11 -25.00
N GLN A 339 -9.06 10.29 -25.30
CA GLN A 339 -9.83 10.57 -26.51
C GLN A 339 -9.15 11.67 -27.32
N SER A 340 -9.18 11.52 -28.64
CA SER A 340 -8.74 12.55 -29.58
C SER A 340 -9.69 13.74 -29.52
N ASP A 341 -9.17 14.96 -29.56
CA ASP A 341 -9.95 16.18 -29.65
C ASP A 341 -9.90 16.73 -31.09
N PRO A 342 -10.79 16.29 -32.00
CA PRO A 342 -10.77 16.72 -33.40
C PRO A 342 -11.14 18.19 -33.60
N GLY A 343 -11.65 18.88 -32.57
CA GLY A 343 -12.01 20.29 -32.61
C GLY A 343 -10.91 21.23 -32.08
N ALA A 344 -9.87 20.69 -31.44
CA ALA A 344 -8.73 21.49 -31.02
C ALA A 344 -7.89 21.85 -32.26
N SER A 345 -7.89 23.14 -32.63
CA SER A 345 -6.92 23.66 -33.59
C SER A 345 -5.52 23.27 -33.15
N ALA A 346 -4.67 22.81 -34.08
CA ALA A 346 -3.31 22.33 -33.78
C ALA A 346 -2.43 23.35 -33.02
N LEU A 347 -2.85 24.62 -33.00
CA LEU A 347 -2.23 25.72 -32.24
C LEU A 347 -2.56 25.71 -30.73
N PHE A 348 -3.66 25.08 -30.31
CA PHE A 348 -4.13 25.00 -28.92
C PHE A 348 -4.24 23.57 -28.38
N ALA A 349 -3.94 22.58 -29.21
CA ALA A 349 -3.62 21.24 -28.75
C ALA A 349 -2.34 21.35 -27.90
N GLY A 350 -2.42 21.03 -26.60
CA GLY A 350 -1.20 20.82 -25.80
C GLY A 350 -0.28 19.81 -26.50
N ALA A 351 1.00 19.73 -26.13
CA ALA A 351 2.02 18.97 -26.89
C ALA A 351 1.64 17.53 -27.30
N ASP A 352 0.68 16.89 -26.62
CA ASP A 352 0.15 15.55 -26.95
C ASP A 352 -1.25 15.54 -27.62
N GLY A 353 -1.95 16.67 -27.78
CA GLY A 353 -3.25 16.81 -28.48
C GLY A 353 -4.41 15.91 -27.99
N ARG A 354 -4.22 15.23 -26.86
CA ARG A 354 -5.10 14.17 -26.35
C ARG A 354 -5.56 14.54 -24.96
N LYS A 355 -6.84 14.31 -24.68
CA LYS A 355 -7.43 14.58 -23.37
C LYS A 355 -7.88 13.27 -22.71
N PRO A 356 -7.63 13.07 -21.42
CA PRO A 356 -8.19 11.95 -20.68
C PRO A 356 -9.72 12.05 -20.64
N VAL A 357 -10.39 10.89 -20.65
CA VAL A 357 -11.85 10.82 -20.62
C VAL A 357 -12.37 11.02 -19.19
N GLY A 358 -13.55 11.62 -19.02
CA GLY A 358 -14.15 11.88 -17.68
C GLY A 358 -14.15 13.34 -17.26
N GLY A 359 -13.38 14.19 -17.95
CA GLY A 359 -13.38 15.64 -17.77
C GLY A 359 -12.88 16.07 -16.38
N HIS A 360 -13.32 17.26 -15.95
CA HIS A 360 -12.83 17.88 -14.71
C HIS A 360 -13.16 17.10 -13.44
N ILE A 361 -14.26 16.33 -13.41
CA ILE A 361 -14.64 15.57 -12.22
C ILE A 361 -13.57 14.54 -11.87
N LEU A 362 -13.11 13.77 -12.86
CA LEU A 362 -12.05 12.78 -12.63
C LEU A 362 -10.71 13.45 -12.33
N ALA A 363 -10.43 14.57 -12.99
CA ALA A 363 -9.21 15.34 -12.76
C ALA A 363 -9.11 15.87 -11.32
N HIS A 364 -10.19 16.39 -10.75
CA HIS A 364 -10.20 16.90 -9.38
C HIS A 364 -10.22 15.81 -8.30
N ALA A 365 -10.83 14.65 -8.59
CA ALA A 365 -10.89 13.56 -7.62
C ALA A 365 -9.58 12.78 -7.50
N SER A 366 -8.76 12.78 -8.56
CA SER A 366 -7.50 12.04 -8.61
C SER A 366 -6.37 12.93 -8.07
N ALA A 367 -5.74 12.53 -6.97
CA ALA A 367 -4.66 13.32 -6.38
C ALA A 367 -3.39 13.28 -7.22
N THR A 368 -3.05 12.11 -7.79
CA THR A 368 -1.89 11.97 -8.68
C THR A 368 -2.34 11.45 -10.04
N ARG A 369 -1.88 12.09 -11.12
CA ARG A 369 -2.29 11.79 -12.49
C ARG A 369 -1.05 11.56 -13.36
N ILE A 370 -0.97 10.39 -13.98
CA ILE A 370 0.19 9.97 -14.78
C ILE A 370 -0.25 9.68 -16.21
N LEU A 371 0.38 10.38 -17.15
CA LEU A 371 0.28 10.11 -18.58
C LEU A 371 1.29 9.05 -18.99
N LEU A 372 0.81 7.93 -19.52
CA LEU A 372 1.63 6.90 -20.15
C LEU A 372 1.61 7.04 -21.67
N ARG A 373 2.80 7.18 -22.27
CA ARG A 373 3.00 7.26 -23.73
C ARG A 373 4.02 6.23 -24.21
N LYS A 374 3.95 5.89 -25.49
CA LYS A 374 4.93 4.99 -26.12
C LYS A 374 6.25 5.74 -26.32
N GLY A 375 7.35 5.11 -25.91
CA GLY A 375 8.71 5.58 -26.15
C GLY A 375 9.28 5.00 -27.45
N ARG A 376 10.60 4.93 -27.55
CA ARG A 376 11.30 4.31 -28.68
C ARG A 376 11.40 2.79 -28.46
N GLY A 377 11.08 2.00 -29.48
CA GLY A 377 11.12 0.54 -29.38
C GLY A 377 10.19 -0.02 -28.29
N GLU A 378 10.76 -0.78 -27.36
CA GLU A 378 10.02 -1.38 -26.24
C GLU A 378 9.87 -0.45 -25.03
N GLU A 379 10.49 0.73 -25.06
CA GLU A 379 10.37 1.71 -23.99
C GLU A 379 9.00 2.38 -23.96
N ARG A 380 8.60 2.78 -22.77
CA ARG A 380 7.41 3.57 -22.47
C ARG A 380 7.84 4.73 -21.57
N VAL A 381 7.10 5.83 -21.64
CA VAL A 381 7.39 7.02 -20.84
C VAL A 381 6.18 7.32 -19.98
N ALA A 382 6.40 7.49 -18.67
CA ALA A 382 5.43 7.94 -17.70
C ALA A 382 5.73 9.40 -17.34
N LYS A 383 4.73 10.27 -17.46
CA LYS A 383 4.82 11.68 -17.09
C LYS A 383 3.82 11.99 -15.99
N ILE A 384 4.27 12.60 -14.89
CA ILE A 384 3.37 13.19 -13.91
C ILE A 384 2.75 14.44 -14.52
N GLN A 385 1.43 14.43 -14.70
CA GLN A 385 0.65 15.57 -15.17
C GLN A 385 0.16 16.43 -14.00
N ASP A 386 -0.21 15.80 -12.89
CA ASP A 386 -0.74 16.49 -11.73
C ASP A 386 -0.41 15.68 -10.46
N SER A 387 0.05 16.37 -9.42
CA SER A 387 0.33 15.79 -8.10
C SER A 387 0.49 16.90 -7.06
N PRO A 388 -0.04 16.76 -5.84
CA PRO A 388 0.16 17.73 -4.78
C PRO A 388 1.60 17.76 -4.25
N ASP A 389 2.28 16.60 -4.27
CA ASP A 389 3.57 16.42 -3.59
C ASP A 389 4.76 16.38 -4.56
N MET A 390 4.51 16.00 -5.82
CA MET A 390 5.57 15.71 -6.79
C MET A 390 5.57 16.72 -7.95
N PRO A 391 6.74 17.27 -8.32
CA PRO A 391 6.84 18.14 -9.49
C PRO A 391 6.64 17.35 -10.80
N GLU A 392 6.24 18.05 -11.87
CA GLU A 392 6.16 17.47 -13.20
C GLU A 392 7.51 16.89 -13.64
N LYS A 393 7.55 15.56 -13.78
CA LYS A 393 8.73 14.79 -14.16
C LYS A 393 8.33 13.63 -15.05
N GLU A 394 9.30 13.13 -15.81
CA GLU A 394 9.14 11.99 -16.71
C GLU A 394 10.12 10.88 -16.34
N ALA A 395 9.66 9.63 -16.46
CA ALA A 395 10.49 8.43 -16.30
C ALA A 395 10.26 7.48 -17.47
N THR A 396 11.32 6.77 -17.87
CA THR A 396 11.23 5.70 -18.86
C THR A 396 11.16 4.35 -18.16
N TYR A 397 10.28 3.46 -18.65
CA TYR A 397 10.14 2.09 -18.19
C TYR A 397 9.93 1.15 -19.37
N ILE A 398 10.13 -0.15 -19.15
CA ILE A 398 9.88 -1.21 -20.14
C ILE A 398 8.86 -2.21 -19.62
N ILE A 399 8.24 -2.96 -20.53
CA ILE A 399 7.32 -4.05 -20.21
C ILE A 399 8.02 -5.35 -20.54
N THR A 400 8.31 -6.16 -19.52
CA THR A 400 9.00 -7.45 -19.63
C THR A 400 8.07 -8.61 -19.27
N ASN A 401 8.53 -9.87 -19.39
CA ASN A 401 7.76 -11.01 -18.89
C ASN A 401 7.49 -10.91 -17.37
N GLY A 402 8.38 -10.30 -16.59
CA GLY A 402 8.18 -10.04 -15.16
C GLY A 402 7.45 -8.73 -14.84
N GLY A 403 6.66 -8.18 -15.77
CA GLY A 403 5.91 -6.93 -15.58
C GLY A 403 6.71 -5.66 -15.90
N ILE A 404 6.37 -4.56 -15.23
CA ILE A 404 7.02 -3.25 -15.39
C ILE A 404 8.44 -3.29 -14.82
N ASN A 405 9.44 -2.88 -15.60
CA ASN A 405 10.85 -2.87 -15.17
C ASN A 405 11.58 -1.63 -15.71
N ASP A 406 12.78 -1.38 -15.21
CA ASP A 406 13.67 -0.34 -15.73
C ASP A 406 14.30 -0.77 -17.08
N PRO A 407 14.51 0.15 -18.03
CA PRO A 407 15.28 -0.15 -19.23
C PRO A 407 16.71 -0.54 -18.85
N GLU A 408 17.28 -1.52 -19.55
CA GLU A 408 18.70 -1.85 -19.42
C GLU A 408 19.51 -0.61 -19.80
N LYS A 409 20.35 -0.13 -18.88
CA LYS A 409 21.27 0.98 -19.18
C LYS A 409 22.32 0.44 -20.14
N ILE A 410 22.24 0.85 -21.41
CA ILE A 410 23.31 0.67 -22.41
C ILE A 410 24.50 1.54 -22.03
#